data_AF-A0A661SAJ3-F1
#
_entry.id   AF-A0A661SAJ3-F1
#
_cell.length_a   1.000
_cell.length_b   1.000
_cell.length_c   1.000
_cell.angle_alpha   90.00
_cell.angle_beta   90.00
_cell.angle_gamma   90.00
#
_symmetry.space_group_name_H-M   'P 1'
#
loop_
_entity.id
_entity.type
_entity.pdbx_description
1 polymer ?
#
loop_
_entity_poly.entity_id
_entity_poly.type
_entity_poly.pdbx_seq_one_letter_code
_entity_poly.pdbx_strand_id
1 'polypeptide(L)'
;MCSLHQSMWTVSQGTMQAAITVQGISAVQETVLRTVHSAVQAAAVQDTAGMYQAVLGYAGQVLMDFKNRSRKFIILEKDALFVPGPKRGAIYDLRRRKLYHLDERLAKLFKSSQDGLSIQEAMLQAGIASEDEISIHLDILLRMDCISVSARPRPFHDIKIRKSPARPMVAWLEPTDRCNLFCVHCFAESRSGINEVELSTEKWLSIIDELDEIGVERVVFTGGEPLLRKDLFQLLEHACSKNSFQYIQILTNATLFAASPLLDLIAEKGIGVGLSFYSNKPEVHDKVTRTPGSWEKTVKGIKLLIDRGIKPAANIVLTRINEDGVDETRRFLVSLGLENDDIMSNVVLPTGRGCHSDYRVKNYDYLLRKAYTPEDCFGPGGWSDYLGTCWRGKFAIKANGKLIPCTMCREVEIGDVSIGRLSEIIESGAFDSIWDIDFDSTRTCSECELRYACTDCRALTYALTGDLYAKDPTCPYDPYTGDATEIFFSNTTGFPPLSLDSRPKRREGLSQAWIGKDLIVSDKRGNVHHRLNSVAGGIWDLLDGDHSLETIEDLIGRRLERGHHFLEQDIIRVVEQLMRLGLVEYAS
;
A
#
# COMPACT_ATOMS: atom_id res chain seq x y z
N MET A 1 -15.00 -69.36 -3.01
CA MET A 1 -13.74 -69.00 -3.68
C MET A 1 -13.57 -67.49 -3.49
N CYS A 2 -13.16 -66.90 -2.36
CA CYS A 2 -12.08 -67.24 -1.43
C CYS A 2 -10.79 -67.72 -2.11
N SER A 3 -9.69 -67.09 -1.72
CA SER A 3 -8.29 -67.49 -1.85
C SER A 3 -7.76 -67.68 -3.27
N LEU A 4 -6.92 -66.76 -3.73
CA LEU A 4 -5.60 -67.09 -4.32
C LEU A 4 -4.80 -65.88 -4.85
N HIS A 5 -5.29 -64.64 -4.69
CA HIS A 5 -4.42 -63.45 -4.81
C HIS A 5 -3.93 -62.90 -3.45
N GLN A 6 -3.91 -63.77 -2.42
CA GLN A 6 -3.43 -63.48 -1.07
C GLN A 6 -2.02 -64.06 -0.77
N SER A 7 -1.35 -64.71 -1.73
CA SER A 7 -0.09 -65.42 -1.49
C SER A 7 1.19 -64.76 -2.04
N MET A 8 1.11 -63.58 -2.69
CA MET A 8 2.31 -62.79 -3.05
C MET A 8 2.48 -61.51 -2.22
N TRP A 9 1.53 -61.18 -1.35
CA TRP A 9 1.58 -59.98 -0.50
C TRP A 9 2.03 -60.26 0.95
N THR A 10 2.22 -61.52 1.32
CA THR A 10 2.58 -61.92 2.70
C THR A 10 4.08 -62.11 2.92
N VAL A 11 4.92 -62.01 1.88
CA VAL A 11 6.39 -62.12 2.03
C VAL A 11 7.08 -60.75 2.02
N SER A 12 6.43 -59.65 1.62
CA SER A 12 7.05 -58.31 1.63
C SER A 12 6.65 -57.41 2.81
N GLN A 13 5.57 -57.72 3.53
CA GLN A 13 5.19 -56.92 4.71
C GLN A 13 5.92 -57.35 6.00
N GLY A 14 6.32 -58.62 6.13
CA GLY A 14 7.06 -59.09 7.30
C GLY A 14 8.47 -58.50 7.43
N THR A 15 9.09 -58.09 6.32
CA THR A 15 10.46 -57.53 6.29
C THR A 15 10.49 -56.01 6.22
N MET A 16 9.42 -55.32 5.76
CA MET A 16 9.36 -53.84 5.81
C MET A 16 8.87 -53.30 7.15
N GLN A 17 8.10 -54.06 7.93
CA GLN A 17 7.54 -53.57 9.19
C GLN A 17 8.52 -53.70 10.38
N ALA A 18 9.64 -54.41 10.21
CA ALA A 18 10.69 -54.54 11.22
C ALA A 18 11.74 -53.39 11.19
N ALA A 19 11.63 -52.43 10.26
CA ALA A 19 12.60 -51.34 10.12
C ALA A 19 11.99 -49.93 10.33
N ILE A 20 10.77 -49.84 10.87
CA ILE A 20 10.12 -48.54 11.16
C ILE A 20 9.62 -48.54 12.60
N THR A 21 10.51 -48.15 13.50
CA THR A 21 10.14 -47.63 14.82
C THR A 21 11.02 -46.43 15.20
N VAL A 22 10.91 -45.33 14.46
CA VAL A 22 11.20 -43.98 14.99
C VAL A 22 10.18 -43.00 14.39
N GLN A 23 9.56 -42.21 15.26
CA GLN A 23 8.36 -41.42 15.04
C GLN A 23 8.59 -40.16 14.18
N GLY A 24 7.60 -39.83 13.33
CA GLY A 24 7.14 -38.45 13.14
C GLY A 24 7.63 -37.65 11.93
N ILE A 25 7.36 -38.08 10.69
CA ILE A 25 7.46 -37.21 9.49
C ILE A 25 6.38 -37.64 8.47
N SER A 26 5.23 -36.96 8.38
CA SER A 26 4.14 -37.37 7.47
C SER A 26 3.89 -36.44 6.27
N ALA A 27 4.47 -35.24 6.21
CA ALA A 27 4.25 -34.32 5.07
C ALA A 27 5.38 -34.30 4.02
N VAL A 28 6.61 -34.65 4.41
CA VAL A 28 7.80 -34.67 3.52
C VAL A 28 7.78 -35.87 2.57
N GLN A 29 7.13 -36.97 2.99
CA GLN A 29 7.13 -38.21 2.22
C GLN A 29 6.39 -38.07 0.89
N GLU A 30 5.29 -37.32 0.82
CA GLU A 30 4.46 -37.25 -0.39
C GLU A 30 5.09 -36.40 -1.51
N THR A 31 5.75 -35.30 -1.17
CA THR A 31 6.41 -34.40 -2.14
C THR A 31 7.72 -34.99 -2.67
N VAL A 32 8.49 -35.66 -1.81
CA VAL A 32 9.68 -36.41 -2.22
C VAL A 32 9.28 -37.59 -3.10
N LEU A 33 8.21 -38.32 -2.75
CA LEU A 33 7.69 -39.41 -3.58
C LEU A 33 7.21 -38.91 -4.95
N ARG A 34 6.50 -37.77 -5.05
CA ARG A 34 6.06 -37.21 -6.36
C ARG A 34 7.23 -36.74 -7.23
N THR A 35 8.24 -36.13 -6.62
CA THR A 35 9.43 -35.64 -7.34
C THR A 35 10.28 -36.82 -7.84
N VAL A 36 10.42 -37.87 -7.03
CA VAL A 36 11.08 -39.12 -7.42
C VAL A 36 10.25 -39.86 -8.46
N HIS A 37 8.92 -39.89 -8.37
CA HIS A 37 8.05 -40.55 -9.35
C HIS A 37 8.09 -39.88 -10.72
N SER A 38 8.10 -38.54 -10.79
CA SER A 38 8.29 -37.78 -12.03
C SER A 38 9.68 -37.98 -12.64
N ALA A 39 10.73 -38.09 -11.80
CA ALA A 39 12.07 -38.40 -12.26
C ALA A 39 12.21 -39.84 -12.79
N VAL A 40 11.48 -40.79 -12.19
CA VAL A 40 11.41 -42.21 -12.62
C VAL A 40 10.62 -42.38 -13.92
N GLN A 41 9.58 -41.58 -14.17
CA GLN A 41 8.86 -41.59 -15.46
C GLN A 41 9.66 -40.96 -16.61
N ALA A 42 10.51 -39.97 -16.31
CA ALA A 42 11.33 -39.28 -17.30
C ALA A 42 12.61 -40.07 -17.70
N ALA A 43 13.12 -40.93 -16.81
CA ALA A 43 14.28 -41.77 -17.05
C ALA A 43 13.84 -43.20 -17.41
N ALA A 44 13.77 -43.52 -18.71
CA ALA A 44 13.57 -44.87 -19.21
C ALA A 44 14.79 -45.77 -18.92
N VAL A 45 15.07 -46.06 -17.65
CA VAL A 45 16.25 -46.80 -17.18
C VAL A 45 15.79 -47.99 -16.34
N GLN A 46 16.16 -49.20 -16.77
CA GLN A 46 15.73 -50.48 -16.20
C GLN A 46 16.45 -50.88 -14.89
N ASP A 47 17.22 -49.98 -14.27
CA ASP A 47 17.98 -50.28 -13.05
C ASP A 47 17.66 -49.26 -11.94
N THR A 48 16.64 -49.60 -11.16
CA THR A 48 16.19 -48.83 -9.99
C THR A 48 17.22 -48.81 -8.86
N ALA A 49 18.12 -49.80 -8.77
CA ALA A 49 19.14 -49.87 -7.72
C ALA A 49 20.32 -48.92 -8.02
N GLY A 50 20.76 -48.87 -9.27
CA GLY A 50 21.78 -47.93 -9.73
C GLY A 50 21.35 -46.47 -9.61
N MET A 51 20.09 -46.17 -9.90
CA MET A 51 19.55 -44.81 -9.80
C MET A 51 19.39 -44.35 -8.34
N TYR A 52 18.95 -45.23 -7.43
CA TYR A 52 18.86 -44.91 -6.00
C TYR A 52 20.24 -44.68 -5.38
N GLN A 53 21.25 -45.45 -5.80
CA GLN A 53 22.65 -45.24 -5.43
C GLN A 53 23.25 -43.97 -6.05
N ALA A 54 22.83 -43.57 -7.25
CA ALA A 54 23.24 -42.31 -7.85
C ALA A 54 22.61 -41.09 -7.16
N VAL A 55 21.34 -41.16 -6.76
CA VAL A 55 20.66 -40.08 -6.00
C VAL A 55 21.19 -40.00 -4.57
N LEU A 56 21.40 -41.14 -3.88
CA LEU A 56 22.04 -41.17 -2.56
C LEU A 56 23.52 -40.80 -2.64
N GLY A 57 24.20 -41.15 -3.73
CA GLY A 57 25.57 -40.75 -4.01
C GLY A 57 25.69 -39.26 -4.28
N TYR A 58 24.77 -38.67 -5.04
CA TYR A 58 24.75 -37.22 -5.31
C TYR A 58 24.33 -36.43 -4.06
N ALA A 59 23.29 -36.87 -3.33
CA ALA A 59 22.94 -36.31 -2.04
C ALA A 59 24.07 -36.47 -1.02
N GLY A 60 24.75 -37.63 -1.02
CA GLY A 60 25.89 -37.95 -0.16
C GLY A 60 27.16 -37.18 -0.50
N GLN A 61 27.42 -36.88 -1.78
CA GLN A 61 28.56 -36.11 -2.26
C GLN A 61 28.34 -34.61 -2.08
N VAL A 62 27.10 -34.12 -2.26
CA VAL A 62 26.68 -32.78 -1.82
C VAL A 62 26.78 -32.67 -0.29
N LEU A 63 26.39 -33.69 0.48
CA LEU A 63 26.56 -33.72 1.94
C LEU A 63 28.03 -33.84 2.37
N MET A 64 28.90 -34.54 1.62
CA MET A 64 30.33 -34.71 1.96
C MET A 64 31.19 -33.49 1.58
N ASP A 65 30.92 -32.82 0.46
CA ASP A 65 31.57 -31.54 0.12
C ASP A 65 31.09 -30.38 1.02
N PHE A 66 29.99 -30.58 1.76
CA PHE A 66 29.53 -29.68 2.81
C PHE A 66 30.11 -29.99 4.20
N LYS A 67 30.27 -31.26 4.57
CA LYS A 67 30.78 -31.69 5.90
C LYS A 67 32.21 -31.27 6.24
N ASN A 68 32.98 -30.73 5.29
CA ASN A 68 34.40 -30.40 5.49
C ASN A 68 34.73 -28.91 5.68
N ARG A 69 33.78 -28.06 6.13
CA ARG A 69 34.08 -26.65 6.42
C ARG A 69 33.38 -26.16 7.68
N SER A 70 34.05 -26.26 8.82
CA SER A 70 33.59 -25.70 10.11
C SER A 70 33.56 -24.16 10.18
N ARG A 71 33.79 -23.44 9.06
CA ARG A 71 33.68 -21.97 8.95
C ARG A 71 33.33 -21.53 7.53
N LYS A 72 32.09 -21.76 7.09
CA LYS A 72 31.52 -21.12 5.89
C LYS A 72 30.71 -19.89 6.29
N PHE A 73 30.70 -18.87 5.44
CA PHE A 73 29.99 -17.59 5.67
C PHE A 73 29.08 -17.29 4.49
N ILE A 74 27.89 -16.78 4.75
CA ILE A 74 27.00 -16.24 3.71
C ILE A 74 27.59 -14.91 3.25
N ILE A 75 27.64 -14.71 1.95
CA ILE A 75 27.99 -13.45 1.30
C ILE A 75 26.78 -12.99 0.50
N LEU A 76 26.43 -11.72 0.62
CA LEU A 76 25.40 -11.11 -0.20
C LEU A 76 26.00 -10.67 -1.54
N GLU A 77 25.36 -11.04 -2.64
CA GLU A 77 25.81 -10.63 -3.97
C GLU A 77 25.55 -9.14 -4.24
N LYS A 78 26.29 -8.56 -5.20
CA LYS A 78 26.30 -7.10 -5.45
C LYS A 78 24.91 -6.49 -5.66
N ASP A 79 24.03 -7.20 -6.36
CA ASP A 79 22.67 -6.72 -6.71
C ASP A 79 21.60 -7.30 -5.77
N ALA A 80 22.01 -7.81 -4.61
CA ALA A 80 21.11 -8.26 -3.56
C ALA A 80 21.23 -7.33 -2.34
N LEU A 81 20.11 -6.95 -1.74
CA LEU A 81 20.07 -6.20 -0.49
C LEU A 81 19.39 -7.01 0.60
N PHE A 82 20.03 -7.16 1.75
CA PHE A 82 19.38 -7.66 2.95
C PHE A 82 18.87 -6.49 3.78
N VAL A 83 17.59 -6.49 4.10
CA VAL A 83 16.94 -5.50 4.94
C VAL A 83 16.43 -6.19 6.20
N PRO A 84 17.01 -5.91 7.37
CA PRO A 84 16.51 -6.47 8.62
C PRO A 84 15.24 -5.74 9.06
N GLY A 85 14.30 -6.52 9.60
CA GLY A 85 13.16 -6.04 10.38
C GLY A 85 13.28 -6.42 11.85
N PRO A 86 12.36 -5.97 12.71
CA PRO A 86 12.37 -6.29 14.14
C PRO A 86 12.18 -7.78 14.43
N LYS A 87 11.25 -8.44 13.71
CA LYS A 87 11.00 -9.88 13.84
C LYS A 87 11.47 -10.69 12.63
N ARG A 88 11.27 -10.16 11.43
CA ARG A 88 11.56 -10.83 10.15
C ARG A 88 12.64 -10.09 9.38
N GLY A 89 12.92 -10.49 8.14
CA GLY A 89 13.88 -9.83 7.27
C GLY A 89 13.49 -10.02 5.81
N ALA A 90 14.14 -9.30 4.90
CA ALA A 90 13.87 -9.44 3.48
C ALA A 90 15.15 -9.36 2.65
N ILE A 91 15.18 -10.11 1.55
CA ILE A 91 16.21 -10.00 0.52
C ILE A 91 15.59 -9.44 -0.75
N TYR A 92 16.13 -8.33 -1.23
CA TYR A 92 15.74 -7.70 -2.49
C TYR A 92 16.73 -8.10 -3.57
N ASP A 93 16.28 -8.85 -4.58
CA ASP A 93 17.02 -9.09 -5.83
C ASP A 93 16.75 -7.93 -6.79
N LEU A 94 17.69 -6.98 -6.85
CA LEU A 94 17.57 -5.76 -7.64
C LEU A 94 17.68 -6.03 -9.14
N ARG A 95 18.38 -7.10 -9.52
CA ARG A 95 18.56 -7.50 -10.92
C ARG A 95 17.28 -8.10 -11.49
N ARG A 96 16.63 -8.99 -10.74
CA ARG A 96 15.38 -9.65 -11.19
C ARG A 96 14.12 -8.96 -10.71
N ARG A 97 14.24 -7.90 -9.91
CA ARG A 97 13.09 -7.19 -9.36
C ARG A 97 12.20 -8.13 -8.55
N LYS A 98 12.82 -8.85 -7.60
CA LYS A 98 12.13 -9.80 -6.72
C LYS A 98 12.42 -9.54 -5.25
N LEU A 99 11.44 -9.85 -4.42
CA LEU A 99 11.52 -9.78 -2.97
C LEU A 99 11.39 -11.19 -2.38
N TYR A 100 12.29 -11.55 -1.47
CA TYR A 100 12.22 -12.77 -0.69
C TYR A 100 12.01 -12.41 0.79
N HIS A 101 10.81 -12.66 1.30
CA HIS A 101 10.49 -12.45 2.72
C HIS A 101 11.04 -13.60 3.55
N LEU A 102 11.84 -13.28 4.57
CA LEU A 102 12.47 -14.24 5.46
C LEU A 102 11.65 -14.37 6.74
N ASP A 103 11.47 -15.60 7.21
CA ASP A 103 10.94 -15.83 8.55
C ASP A 103 11.93 -15.38 9.64
N GLU A 104 11.50 -15.43 10.90
CA GLU A 104 12.30 -14.99 12.04
C GLU A 104 13.64 -15.74 12.16
N ARG A 105 13.66 -17.05 11.85
CA ARG A 105 14.87 -17.88 11.99
C ARG A 105 15.88 -17.56 10.90
N LEU A 106 15.45 -17.46 9.66
CA LEU A 106 16.29 -17.06 8.54
C LEU A 106 16.77 -15.61 8.69
N ALA A 107 15.91 -14.69 9.14
CA ALA A 107 16.30 -13.31 9.39
C ALA A 107 17.42 -13.20 10.44
N LYS A 108 17.30 -13.95 11.55
CA LYS A 108 18.36 -14.05 12.57
C LYS A 108 19.65 -14.61 11.99
N LEU A 109 19.57 -15.68 11.21
CA LEU A 109 20.73 -16.29 10.57
C LEU A 109 21.46 -15.31 9.63
N PHE A 110 20.73 -14.55 8.82
CA PHE A 110 21.31 -13.54 7.93
C PHE A 110 21.92 -12.37 8.69
N LYS A 111 21.26 -11.89 9.76
CA LYS A 111 21.78 -10.84 10.64
C LYS A 111 23.07 -11.27 11.33
N SER A 112 23.10 -12.46 11.94
CA SER A 112 24.31 -13.02 12.54
C SER A 112 25.43 -13.21 11.50
N SER A 113 25.08 -13.62 10.28
CA SER A 113 26.07 -13.74 9.19
C SER A 113 26.63 -12.37 8.77
N GLN A 114 25.80 -11.33 8.71
CA GLN A 114 26.21 -9.95 8.47
C GLN A 114 27.18 -9.44 9.54
N ASP A 115 26.95 -9.83 10.80
CA ASP A 115 27.82 -9.54 11.95
C ASP A 115 29.12 -10.38 11.96
N GLY A 116 29.33 -11.21 10.93
CA GLY A 116 30.58 -11.94 10.69
C GLY A 116 30.62 -13.35 11.28
N LEU A 117 29.48 -13.90 11.72
CA LEU A 117 29.41 -15.29 12.21
C LEU A 117 29.38 -16.27 11.04
N SER A 118 29.97 -17.44 11.24
CA SER A 118 29.83 -18.54 10.30
C SER A 118 28.39 -19.06 10.26
N ILE A 119 28.01 -19.76 9.19
CA ILE A 119 26.67 -20.36 9.04
C ILE A 119 26.31 -21.20 10.25
N GLN A 120 27.25 -22.01 10.74
CA GLN A 120 27.02 -22.89 11.89
C GLN A 120 26.78 -22.11 13.20
N GLU A 121 27.55 -21.05 13.44
CA GLU A 121 27.38 -20.17 14.61
C GLU A 121 26.08 -19.35 14.52
N ALA A 122 25.75 -18.86 13.32
CA ALA A 122 24.53 -18.12 13.04
C ALA A 122 23.28 -19.00 13.19
N MET A 123 23.33 -20.25 12.75
CA MET A 123 22.26 -21.24 12.97
C MET A 123 22.01 -21.48 14.46
N LEU A 124 23.08 -21.64 15.25
CA LEU A 124 22.98 -21.83 16.68
C LEU A 124 22.29 -20.63 17.36
N GLN A 125 22.66 -19.41 16.98
CA GLN A 125 22.00 -18.20 17.48
C GLN A 125 20.54 -18.05 17.04
N ALA A 126 20.22 -18.53 15.83
CA ALA A 126 18.87 -18.51 15.29
C ALA A 126 17.98 -19.66 15.83
N GLY A 127 18.53 -20.59 16.61
CA GLY A 127 17.80 -21.77 17.11
C GLY A 127 17.47 -22.79 16.03
N ILE A 128 18.29 -22.88 14.98
CA ILE A 128 18.15 -23.84 13.88
C ILE A 128 18.95 -25.10 14.24
N ALA A 129 18.28 -26.25 14.36
CA ALA A 129 18.89 -27.46 14.89
C ALA A 129 19.73 -28.22 13.85
N SER A 130 19.38 -28.12 12.57
CA SER A 130 20.08 -28.82 11.49
C SER A 130 20.16 -27.99 10.20
N GLU A 131 21.20 -28.22 9.39
CA GLU A 131 21.37 -27.56 8.09
C GLU A 131 20.25 -27.93 7.11
N ASP A 132 19.67 -29.12 7.27
CA ASP A 132 18.57 -29.61 6.43
C ASP A 132 17.34 -28.68 6.48
N GLU A 133 17.07 -28.03 7.62
CA GLU A 133 15.95 -27.08 7.79
C GLU A 133 16.07 -25.83 6.90
N ILE A 134 17.29 -25.41 6.59
CA ILE A 134 17.56 -24.20 5.80
C ILE A 134 18.13 -24.50 4.42
N SER A 135 18.52 -25.75 4.15
CA SER A 135 19.20 -26.18 2.92
C SER A 135 18.45 -25.74 1.65
N ILE A 136 17.14 -25.99 1.58
CA ILE A 136 16.28 -25.61 0.45
C ILE A 136 16.22 -24.09 0.29
N HIS A 137 16.08 -23.35 1.39
CA HIS A 137 15.99 -21.89 1.37
C HIS A 137 17.29 -21.25 0.88
N LEU A 138 18.45 -21.72 1.36
CA LEU A 138 19.75 -21.25 0.91
C LEU A 138 20.04 -21.66 -0.53
N ASP A 139 19.66 -22.87 -0.96
CA ASP A 139 19.81 -23.32 -2.35
C ASP A 139 18.99 -22.45 -3.31
N ILE A 140 17.77 -22.06 -2.94
CA ILE A 140 16.98 -21.10 -3.72
C ILE A 140 17.75 -19.78 -3.88
N LEU A 141 18.26 -19.19 -2.79
CA LEU A 141 18.97 -17.91 -2.84
C LEU A 141 20.30 -18.00 -3.58
N LEU A 142 21.00 -19.15 -3.51
CA LEU A 142 22.21 -19.43 -4.29
C LEU A 142 21.92 -19.52 -5.78
N ARG A 143 20.86 -20.25 -6.18
CA ARG A 143 20.46 -20.39 -7.58
C ARG A 143 19.94 -19.09 -8.19
N MET A 144 19.44 -18.18 -7.37
CA MET A 144 19.04 -16.83 -7.79
C MET A 144 20.24 -15.86 -7.77
N ASP A 145 21.45 -16.30 -7.45
CA ASP A 145 22.62 -15.45 -7.21
C ASP A 145 22.29 -14.23 -6.32
N CYS A 146 21.47 -14.44 -5.29
CA CYS A 146 21.27 -13.45 -4.23
C CYS A 146 22.38 -13.55 -3.19
N ILE A 147 22.90 -14.77 -2.98
CA ILE A 147 23.97 -15.05 -2.03
C ILE A 147 25.03 -15.95 -2.67
N SER A 148 26.22 -15.94 -2.08
CA SER A 148 27.25 -16.97 -2.25
C SER A 148 27.81 -17.40 -0.90
N VAL A 149 28.67 -18.42 -0.91
CA VAL A 149 29.29 -18.95 0.31
C VAL A 149 30.81 -18.82 0.25
N SER A 150 31.40 -18.23 1.28
CA SER A 150 32.82 -17.95 1.40
C SER A 150 33.46 -18.67 2.59
N ALA A 151 34.76 -18.95 2.51
CA ALA A 151 35.56 -19.44 3.64
C ALA A 151 36.02 -18.32 4.59
N ARG A 152 35.81 -17.06 4.20
CA ARG A 152 36.14 -15.86 5.00
C ARG A 152 34.87 -15.03 5.17
N PRO A 153 34.66 -14.43 6.37
CA PRO A 153 33.55 -13.50 6.56
C PRO A 153 33.76 -12.29 5.67
N ARG A 154 32.67 -11.76 5.13
CA ARG A 154 32.62 -10.39 4.62
C ARG A 154 31.33 -9.76 5.15
N PRO A 155 31.39 -8.54 5.68
CA PRO A 155 30.18 -7.80 6.01
C PRO A 155 29.30 -7.72 4.77
N PHE A 156 27.99 -7.78 4.96
CA PHE A 156 27.09 -7.44 3.86
C PHE A 156 27.35 -6.00 3.47
N HIS A 157 27.33 -5.75 2.17
CA HIS A 157 27.43 -4.39 1.68
C HIS A 157 26.14 -3.66 2.05
N ASP A 158 26.28 -2.49 2.67
CA ASP A 158 25.16 -1.56 2.76
C ASP A 158 25.00 -0.93 1.38
N ILE A 159 23.95 -1.32 0.66
CA ILE A 159 23.48 -0.49 -0.44
C ILE A 159 22.87 0.75 0.21
N LYS A 160 23.70 1.77 0.43
CA LYS A 160 23.19 3.13 0.68
C LYS A 160 22.42 3.55 -0.55
N ILE A 161 21.11 3.43 -0.48
CA ILE A 161 20.25 3.79 -1.59
C ILE A 161 20.32 5.32 -1.72
N ARG A 162 21.12 5.79 -2.68
CA ARG A 162 21.32 7.22 -2.90
C ARG A 162 20.08 7.76 -3.60
N LYS A 163 19.32 8.60 -2.89
CA LYS A 163 18.24 9.37 -3.49
C LYS A 163 18.83 10.37 -4.48
N SER A 164 18.42 10.29 -5.74
CA SER A 164 18.62 11.38 -6.69
C SER A 164 17.86 12.61 -6.20
N PRO A 165 18.36 13.86 -6.33
CA PRO A 165 17.59 15.05 -5.97
C PRO A 165 16.20 15.02 -6.62
N ALA A 166 15.16 15.29 -5.83
CA ALA A 166 13.81 15.34 -6.35
C ALA A 166 13.71 16.46 -7.38
N ARG A 167 12.99 16.20 -8.48
CA ARG A 167 12.69 17.20 -9.50
C ARG A 167 11.18 17.30 -9.66
N PRO A 168 10.65 18.49 -9.97
CA PRO A 168 9.25 18.64 -10.35
C PRO A 168 8.92 17.76 -11.57
N MET A 169 8.04 16.78 -11.42
CA MET A 169 7.62 15.87 -12.49
C MET A 169 6.14 16.02 -12.83
N VAL A 170 5.28 16.17 -11.81
CA VAL A 170 3.82 16.22 -11.98
C VAL A 170 3.24 17.42 -11.26
N ALA A 171 2.49 18.25 -11.98
CA ALA A 171 1.74 19.37 -11.41
C ALA A 171 0.24 19.20 -11.66
N TRP A 172 -0.58 19.18 -10.61
CA TRP A 172 -2.03 19.32 -10.72
C TRP A 172 -2.42 20.80 -10.62
N LEU A 173 -3.15 21.30 -11.61
CA LEU A 173 -3.61 22.69 -11.66
C LEU A 173 -5.11 22.70 -11.40
N GLU A 174 -5.54 23.42 -10.38
CA GLU A 174 -6.95 23.62 -10.06
C GLU A 174 -7.36 25.04 -10.46
N PRO A 175 -7.55 25.36 -11.75
CA PRO A 175 -7.82 26.72 -12.19
C PRO A 175 -9.17 27.27 -11.70
N THR A 176 -10.03 26.44 -11.14
CA THR A 176 -11.30 26.85 -10.54
C THR A 176 -11.69 25.91 -9.41
N ASP A 177 -12.28 26.46 -8.35
CA ASP A 177 -12.91 25.68 -7.27
C ASP A 177 -14.39 25.38 -7.56
N ARG A 178 -14.96 26.00 -8.61
CA ARG A 178 -16.36 25.89 -8.99
C ARG A 178 -16.63 24.55 -9.64
N CYS A 179 -17.74 23.94 -9.28
CA CYS A 179 -18.23 22.70 -9.90
C CYS A 179 -19.74 22.77 -10.08
N ASN A 180 -20.24 22.21 -11.17
CA ASN A 180 -21.67 22.09 -11.46
C ASN A 180 -22.31 20.86 -10.80
N LEU A 181 -21.55 20.10 -10.02
CA LEU A 181 -21.99 18.98 -9.18
C LEU A 181 -21.68 19.27 -7.70
N PHE A 182 -22.28 18.49 -6.80
CA PHE A 182 -22.08 18.60 -5.35
C PHE A 182 -21.79 17.23 -4.71
N CYS A 183 -20.80 16.52 -5.25
CA CYS A 183 -20.51 15.13 -4.89
C CYS A 183 -20.24 14.93 -3.40
N VAL A 184 -20.72 13.83 -2.84
CA VAL A 184 -20.58 13.46 -1.42
C VAL A 184 -19.14 13.22 -0.98
N HIS A 185 -18.25 12.83 -1.90
CA HIS A 185 -16.85 12.45 -1.63
C HIS A 185 -15.84 13.56 -1.95
N CYS A 186 -16.29 14.71 -2.41
CA CYS A 186 -15.43 15.72 -3.02
C CYS A 186 -14.37 16.23 -2.04
N PHE A 187 -13.10 15.97 -2.35
CA PHE A 187 -11.94 16.42 -1.58
C PHE A 187 -11.83 17.96 -1.54
N ALA A 188 -12.15 18.64 -2.64
CA ALA A 188 -12.04 20.10 -2.76
C ALA A 188 -13.25 20.86 -2.25
N GLU A 189 -14.29 20.16 -1.80
CA GLU A 189 -15.54 20.75 -1.35
C GLU A 189 -16.18 21.71 -2.38
N SER A 190 -15.90 21.49 -3.67
CA SER A 190 -16.36 22.32 -4.77
C SER A 190 -17.89 22.43 -4.84
N ARG A 191 -18.37 23.58 -5.29
CA ARG A 191 -19.81 23.89 -5.49
C ARG A 191 -20.00 24.89 -6.61
N SER A 192 -21.25 25.19 -6.97
CA SER A 192 -21.56 26.08 -8.10
C SER A 192 -21.21 27.55 -7.86
N GLY A 193 -21.08 27.97 -6.59
CA GLY A 193 -20.66 29.31 -6.18
C GLY A 193 -19.16 29.44 -5.99
N ILE A 194 -18.69 30.69 -5.96
CA ILE A 194 -17.29 31.06 -5.68
C ILE A 194 -17.01 30.82 -4.20
N ASN A 195 -16.00 30.00 -3.85
CA ASN A 195 -15.55 29.88 -2.45
C ASN A 195 -14.46 30.90 -2.13
N GLU A 196 -13.53 31.10 -3.06
CA GLU A 196 -12.38 31.98 -2.89
C GLU A 196 -12.07 32.81 -4.15
N VAL A 197 -11.18 33.79 -4.03
CA VAL A 197 -10.69 34.56 -5.18
C VAL A 197 -9.83 33.66 -6.06
N GLU A 198 -10.33 33.31 -7.24
CA GLU A 198 -9.59 32.55 -8.26
C GLU A 198 -8.50 33.42 -8.91
N LEU A 199 -7.35 32.82 -9.25
CA LEU A 199 -6.31 33.47 -10.02
C LEU A 199 -6.79 33.88 -11.42
N SER A 200 -6.27 35.01 -11.90
CA SER A 200 -6.55 35.53 -13.23
C SER A 200 -5.96 34.63 -14.32
N THR A 201 -6.45 34.80 -15.55
CA THR A 201 -5.94 34.10 -16.74
C THR A 201 -4.45 34.36 -16.94
N GLU A 202 -4.02 35.61 -16.82
CA GLU A 202 -2.62 36.04 -16.98
C GLU A 202 -1.72 35.33 -15.98
N LYS A 203 -2.19 35.17 -14.73
CA LYS A 203 -1.42 34.48 -13.71
C LYS A 203 -1.31 32.98 -13.99
N TRP A 204 -2.38 32.33 -14.46
CA TRP A 204 -2.30 30.92 -14.88
C TRP A 204 -1.38 30.70 -16.07
N LEU A 205 -1.37 31.62 -17.05
CA LEU A 205 -0.43 31.57 -18.18
C LEU A 205 1.02 31.69 -17.69
N SER A 206 1.30 32.63 -16.79
CA SER A 206 2.62 32.76 -16.14
C SER A 206 3.02 31.48 -15.40
N ILE A 207 2.09 30.88 -14.63
CA ILE A 207 2.35 29.62 -13.92
C ILE A 207 2.70 28.50 -14.92
N ILE A 208 2.00 28.41 -16.05
CA ILE A 208 2.29 27.43 -17.09
C ILE A 208 3.69 27.64 -17.68
N ASP A 209 4.11 28.89 -17.89
CA ASP A 209 5.47 29.21 -18.33
C ASP A 209 6.51 28.81 -17.28
N GLU A 210 6.27 29.12 -16.00
CA GLU A 210 7.16 28.74 -14.90
C GLU A 210 7.28 27.21 -14.75
N LEU A 211 6.21 26.45 -14.99
CA LEU A 211 6.23 24.98 -14.98
C LEU A 211 7.08 24.40 -16.13
N ASP A 212 7.04 25.04 -17.31
CA ASP A 212 7.87 24.67 -18.46
C ASP A 212 9.36 24.97 -18.18
N GLU A 213 9.66 26.13 -17.57
CA GLU A 213 11.01 26.57 -17.19
C GLU A 213 11.69 25.60 -16.20
N ILE A 214 10.95 25.10 -15.20
CA ILE A 214 11.49 24.16 -14.20
C ILE A 214 11.50 22.70 -14.69
N GLY A 215 10.98 22.42 -15.89
CA GLY A 215 11.01 21.10 -16.51
C GLY A 215 9.96 20.12 -15.99
N VAL A 216 8.77 20.58 -15.59
CA VAL A 216 7.65 19.66 -15.29
C VAL A 216 7.27 18.89 -16.55
N GLU A 217 7.12 17.57 -16.44
CA GLU A 217 6.84 16.71 -17.60
C GLU A 217 5.35 16.41 -17.76
N ARG A 218 4.59 16.41 -16.66
CA ARG A 218 3.16 16.09 -16.65
C ARG A 218 2.34 17.17 -15.98
N VAL A 219 1.35 17.69 -16.71
CA VAL A 219 0.41 18.70 -16.20
C VAL A 219 -1.00 18.15 -16.25
N VAL A 220 -1.71 18.26 -15.13
CA VAL A 220 -3.08 17.77 -14.99
C VAL A 220 -4.01 18.90 -14.58
N PHE A 221 -4.88 19.33 -15.50
CA PHE A 221 -5.94 20.29 -15.21
C PHE A 221 -7.10 19.60 -14.49
N THR A 222 -7.45 20.11 -13.32
CA THR A 222 -8.47 19.57 -12.43
C THR A 222 -9.12 20.71 -11.62
N GLY A 223 -9.47 20.50 -10.35
CA GLY A 223 -10.26 21.42 -9.53
C GLY A 223 -11.72 21.02 -9.55
N GLY A 224 -12.63 21.97 -9.29
CA GLY A 224 -14.06 21.67 -9.23
C GLY A 224 -14.54 21.03 -10.53
N GLU A 225 -14.74 21.83 -11.57
CA GLU A 225 -14.93 21.36 -12.94
C GLU A 225 -14.21 22.32 -13.87
N PRO A 226 -13.06 21.93 -14.46
CA PRO A 226 -12.29 22.80 -15.35
C PRO A 226 -13.14 23.40 -16.47
N LEU A 227 -14.08 22.63 -17.04
CA LEU A 227 -14.90 23.06 -18.17
C LEU A 227 -15.85 24.23 -17.84
N LEU A 228 -16.00 24.62 -16.58
CA LEU A 228 -16.73 25.84 -16.21
C LEU A 228 -15.91 27.12 -16.41
N ARG A 229 -14.59 27.01 -16.53
CA ARG A 229 -13.71 28.15 -16.70
C ARG A 229 -13.69 28.59 -18.16
N LYS A 230 -14.07 29.85 -18.41
CA LYS A 230 -14.27 30.41 -19.77
C LYS A 230 -12.98 30.45 -20.59
N ASP A 231 -11.85 30.68 -19.94
CA ASP A 231 -10.51 30.77 -20.51
C ASP A 231 -9.76 29.44 -20.53
N LEU A 232 -10.40 28.31 -20.18
CA LEU A 232 -9.72 27.00 -20.19
C LEU A 232 -9.13 26.64 -21.56
N PHE A 233 -9.80 26.99 -22.66
CA PHE A 233 -9.28 26.80 -24.01
C PHE A 233 -7.90 27.44 -24.18
N GLN A 234 -7.78 28.71 -23.77
CA GLN A 234 -6.55 29.48 -23.86
C GLN A 234 -5.44 28.87 -22.99
N LEU A 235 -5.79 28.40 -21.78
CA LEU A 235 -4.82 27.76 -20.89
C LEU A 235 -4.30 26.44 -21.47
N LEU A 236 -5.17 25.62 -22.05
CA LEU A 236 -4.78 24.35 -22.67
C LEU A 236 -3.97 24.56 -23.94
N GLU A 237 -4.35 25.51 -24.79
CA GLU A 237 -3.59 25.87 -25.99
C GLU A 237 -2.17 26.34 -25.62
N HIS A 238 -2.07 27.21 -24.61
CA HIS A 238 -0.78 27.67 -24.10
C HIS A 238 0.05 26.51 -23.52
N ALA A 239 -0.55 25.63 -22.73
CA ALA A 239 0.12 24.44 -22.20
C ALA A 239 0.62 23.51 -23.31
N CYS A 240 -0.16 23.29 -24.37
CA CYS A 240 0.25 22.45 -25.50
C CYS A 240 1.40 23.06 -26.33
N SER A 241 1.66 24.37 -26.19
CA SER A 241 2.80 25.04 -26.84
C SER A 241 4.12 24.93 -26.08
N LYS A 242 4.10 24.37 -24.85
CA LYS A 242 5.28 24.21 -23.99
C LYS A 242 6.14 23.03 -24.45
N ASN A 243 7.43 23.10 -24.18
CA ASN A 243 8.39 22.09 -24.66
C ASN A 243 8.59 20.94 -23.67
N SER A 244 8.53 21.23 -22.37
CA SER A 244 8.79 20.27 -21.30
C SER A 244 7.62 19.32 -21.06
N PHE A 245 6.39 19.72 -21.41
CA PHE A 245 5.19 18.94 -21.13
C PHE A 245 5.07 17.74 -22.08
N GLN A 246 5.40 16.55 -21.57
CA GLN A 246 5.25 15.28 -22.29
C GLN A 246 3.82 14.74 -22.21
N TYR A 247 3.06 15.10 -21.18
CA TYR A 247 1.68 14.66 -21.02
C TYR A 247 0.80 15.73 -20.36
N ILE A 248 -0.28 16.10 -21.05
CA ILE A 248 -1.30 17.01 -20.54
C ILE A 248 -2.61 16.23 -20.38
N GLN A 249 -3.25 16.37 -19.23
CA GLN A 249 -4.52 15.69 -18.93
C GLN A 249 -5.55 16.66 -18.34
N ILE A 250 -6.83 16.39 -18.62
CA ILE A 250 -7.96 17.05 -17.96
C ILE A 250 -8.72 16.02 -17.14
N LEU A 251 -9.01 16.33 -15.88
CA LEU A 251 -9.93 15.58 -15.03
C LEU A 251 -11.29 16.31 -14.99
N THR A 252 -12.36 15.63 -15.40
CA THR A 252 -13.69 16.24 -15.57
C THR A 252 -14.81 15.29 -15.15
N ASN A 253 -15.94 15.84 -14.75
CA ASN A 253 -17.19 15.09 -14.56
C ASN A 253 -17.92 14.76 -15.88
N ALA A 254 -17.38 15.22 -17.02
CA ALA A 254 -17.83 15.02 -18.39
C ALA A 254 -19.24 15.57 -18.72
N THR A 255 -19.90 16.26 -17.79
CA THR A 255 -21.29 16.72 -17.98
C THR A 255 -21.44 17.90 -18.96
N LEU A 256 -20.33 18.57 -19.30
CA LEU A 256 -20.33 19.82 -20.08
C LEU A 256 -19.80 19.68 -21.51
N PHE A 257 -19.33 18.49 -21.92
CA PHE A 257 -18.75 18.30 -23.25
C PHE A 257 -19.71 18.59 -24.40
N ALA A 258 -21.01 18.33 -24.23
CA ALA A 258 -22.01 18.59 -25.27
C ALA A 258 -22.13 20.08 -25.65
N ALA A 259 -21.70 21.00 -24.78
CA ALA A 259 -21.72 22.44 -25.01
C ALA A 259 -20.30 23.05 -25.14
N SER A 260 -19.25 22.22 -25.10
CA SER A 260 -17.87 22.70 -25.01
C SER A 260 -17.15 22.62 -26.37
N PRO A 261 -16.51 23.70 -26.82
CA PRO A 261 -15.66 23.66 -28.02
C PRO A 261 -14.35 22.90 -27.79
N LEU A 262 -14.06 22.47 -26.55
CA LEU A 262 -12.80 21.81 -26.18
C LEU A 262 -12.65 20.41 -26.76
N LEU A 263 -13.73 19.73 -27.17
CA LEU A 263 -13.64 18.38 -27.73
C LEU A 263 -12.71 18.31 -28.95
N ASP A 264 -12.80 19.31 -29.84
CA ASP A 264 -11.96 19.37 -31.03
C ASP A 264 -10.49 19.58 -30.66
N LEU A 265 -10.21 20.52 -29.74
CA LEU A 265 -8.86 20.78 -29.23
C LEU A 265 -8.25 19.54 -28.57
N ILE A 266 -9.03 18.86 -27.72
CA ILE A 266 -8.58 17.65 -27.00
C ILE A 266 -8.19 16.55 -27.99
N ALA A 267 -9.03 16.31 -29.00
CA ALA A 267 -8.75 15.32 -30.04
C ALA A 267 -7.54 15.71 -30.91
N GLU A 268 -7.47 16.96 -31.35
CA GLU A 268 -6.39 17.46 -32.21
C GLU A 268 -5.02 17.42 -31.51
N LYS A 269 -4.97 17.85 -30.24
CA LYS A 269 -3.72 17.93 -29.47
C LYS A 269 -3.38 16.64 -28.72
N GLY A 270 -4.26 15.63 -28.74
CA GLY A 270 -4.07 14.38 -28.02
C GLY A 270 -4.05 14.55 -26.50
N ILE A 271 -4.84 15.48 -25.96
CA ILE A 271 -4.92 15.73 -24.52
C ILE A 271 -5.62 14.54 -23.84
N GLY A 272 -5.01 14.01 -22.77
CA GLY A 272 -5.60 12.92 -22.01
C GLY A 272 -6.87 13.37 -21.28
N VAL A 273 -7.86 12.48 -21.16
CA VAL A 273 -9.10 12.76 -20.41
C VAL A 273 -9.28 11.72 -19.31
N GLY A 274 -9.34 12.18 -18.07
CA GLY A 274 -9.78 11.39 -16.92
C GLY A 274 -11.17 11.83 -16.49
N LEU A 275 -12.03 10.89 -16.09
CA LEU A 275 -13.36 11.18 -15.59
C LEU A 275 -13.73 10.35 -14.37
N SER A 276 -14.66 10.87 -13.58
CA SER A 276 -15.24 10.14 -12.46
C SER A 276 -16.64 9.63 -12.82
N PHE A 277 -16.90 8.35 -12.58
CA PHE A 277 -18.21 7.73 -12.87
C PHE A 277 -18.64 6.82 -11.72
N TYR A 278 -19.88 6.93 -11.26
CA TYR A 278 -20.26 6.37 -9.96
C TYR A 278 -21.19 5.15 -10.01
N SER A 279 -22.03 5.01 -11.03
CA SER A 279 -22.90 3.85 -11.16
C SER A 279 -23.49 3.72 -12.57
N ASN A 280 -23.72 2.50 -13.04
CA ASN A 280 -24.56 2.25 -14.21
C ASN A 280 -26.04 2.59 -13.99
N LYS A 281 -26.47 2.75 -12.73
CA LYS A 281 -27.84 3.12 -12.35
C LYS A 281 -27.96 4.65 -12.17
N PRO A 282 -28.83 5.34 -12.92
CA PRO A 282 -28.96 6.80 -12.83
C PRO A 282 -29.21 7.32 -11.42
N GLU A 283 -30.11 6.68 -10.69
CA GLU A 283 -30.51 7.09 -9.34
C GLU A 283 -29.37 6.96 -8.31
N VAL A 284 -28.50 5.97 -8.48
CA VAL A 284 -27.33 5.77 -7.60
C VAL A 284 -26.25 6.80 -7.93
N HIS A 285 -25.99 7.02 -9.22
CA HIS A 285 -25.03 8.01 -9.68
C HIS A 285 -25.42 9.43 -9.23
N ASP A 286 -26.66 9.83 -9.46
CA ASP A 286 -27.18 11.13 -9.06
C ASP A 286 -27.19 11.31 -7.54
N LYS A 287 -27.38 10.23 -6.76
CA LYS A 287 -27.26 10.28 -5.31
C LYS A 287 -25.81 10.54 -4.86
N VAL A 288 -24.81 9.98 -5.53
CA VAL A 288 -23.39 10.27 -5.26
C VAL A 288 -23.02 11.70 -5.63
N THR A 289 -23.50 12.22 -6.76
CA THR A 289 -23.21 13.60 -7.22
C THR A 289 -24.09 14.66 -6.56
N ARG A 290 -25.16 14.23 -5.88
CA ARG A 290 -26.25 15.06 -5.34
C ARG A 290 -26.86 16.00 -6.37
N THR A 291 -26.86 15.59 -7.65
CA THR A 291 -27.31 16.42 -8.76
C THR A 291 -28.17 15.58 -9.70
N PRO A 292 -29.49 15.77 -9.71
CA PRO A 292 -30.38 15.09 -10.65
C PRO A 292 -30.00 15.37 -12.11
N GLY A 293 -30.04 14.32 -12.94
CA GLY A 293 -29.67 14.40 -14.35
C GLY A 293 -28.17 14.38 -14.61
N SER A 294 -27.35 14.11 -13.59
CA SER A 294 -25.89 14.07 -13.74
C SER A 294 -25.45 12.85 -14.55
N TRP A 295 -26.10 11.71 -14.32
CA TRP A 295 -25.81 10.47 -15.03
C TRP A 295 -25.98 10.63 -16.55
N GLU A 296 -27.11 11.18 -17.00
CA GLU A 296 -27.40 11.34 -18.43
C GLU A 296 -26.38 12.26 -19.10
N LYS A 297 -26.00 13.34 -18.42
CA LYS A 297 -25.00 14.28 -18.93
C LYS A 297 -23.62 13.65 -19.00
N THR A 298 -23.20 12.93 -17.96
CA THR A 298 -21.89 12.25 -17.93
C THR A 298 -21.82 11.15 -19.00
N VAL A 299 -22.85 10.30 -19.14
CA VAL A 299 -22.91 9.26 -20.19
C VAL A 299 -22.89 9.88 -21.58
N LYS A 300 -23.63 10.98 -21.79
CA LYS A 300 -23.57 11.72 -23.06
C LYS A 300 -22.17 12.25 -23.34
N GLY A 301 -21.50 12.82 -22.33
CA GLY A 301 -20.12 13.29 -22.46
C GLY A 301 -19.13 12.18 -22.81
N ILE A 302 -19.24 11.02 -22.16
CA ILE A 302 -18.43 9.84 -22.46
C ILE A 302 -18.60 9.42 -23.92
N LYS A 303 -19.85 9.32 -24.41
CA LYS A 303 -20.11 8.96 -25.81
C LYS A 303 -19.49 9.96 -26.79
N LEU A 304 -19.62 11.26 -26.52
CA LEU A 304 -19.02 12.30 -27.35
C LEU A 304 -17.49 12.20 -27.42
N LEU A 305 -16.82 11.84 -26.33
CA LEU A 305 -15.38 11.60 -26.33
C LEU A 305 -15.01 10.42 -27.23
N ILE A 306 -15.70 9.30 -27.05
CA ILE A 306 -15.46 8.05 -27.80
C ILE A 306 -15.74 8.24 -29.29
N ASP A 307 -16.85 8.92 -29.64
CA ASP A 307 -17.21 9.24 -31.02
C ASP A 307 -16.16 10.11 -31.73
N ARG A 308 -15.34 10.84 -30.95
CA ARG A 308 -14.22 11.65 -31.45
C ARG A 308 -12.87 10.95 -31.37
N GLY A 309 -12.85 9.64 -31.07
CA GLY A 309 -11.64 8.84 -30.97
C GLY A 309 -10.80 9.11 -29.72
N ILE A 310 -11.34 9.86 -28.75
CA ILE A 310 -10.68 10.10 -27.47
C ILE A 310 -10.98 8.89 -26.56
N LYS A 311 -9.93 8.30 -25.98
CA LYS A 311 -10.04 7.20 -25.01
C LYS A 311 -9.94 7.74 -23.59
N PRO A 312 -11.06 7.94 -22.87
CA PRO A 312 -11.01 8.45 -21.50
C PRO A 312 -10.67 7.34 -20.51
N ALA A 313 -9.91 7.70 -19.47
CA ALA A 313 -9.74 6.88 -18.28
C ALA A 313 -10.83 7.19 -17.26
N ALA A 314 -11.51 6.17 -16.74
CA ALA A 314 -12.59 6.33 -15.77
C ALA A 314 -12.17 5.87 -14.37
N ASN A 315 -12.43 6.72 -13.38
CA ASN A 315 -12.26 6.41 -11.97
C ASN A 315 -13.64 6.22 -11.30
N ILE A 316 -13.89 5.02 -10.80
CA ILE A 316 -15.06 4.73 -9.96
C ILE A 316 -14.66 5.00 -8.52
N VAL A 317 -15.11 6.14 -7.98
CA VAL A 317 -14.94 6.44 -6.55
C VAL A 317 -15.97 5.64 -5.76
N LEU A 318 -15.50 4.65 -5.01
CA LEU A 318 -16.31 3.79 -4.16
C LEU A 318 -16.70 4.52 -2.89
N THR A 319 -17.99 4.50 -2.64
CA THR A 319 -18.67 5.05 -1.48
C THR A 319 -19.68 4.03 -0.97
N ARG A 320 -20.19 4.24 0.23
CA ARG A 320 -21.31 3.45 0.79
C ARG A 320 -22.52 3.35 -0.15
N ILE A 321 -22.71 4.34 -1.00
CA ILE A 321 -23.88 4.48 -1.87
C ILE A 321 -23.78 3.55 -3.10
N ASN A 322 -22.58 3.32 -3.63
CA ASN A 322 -22.37 2.61 -4.89
C ASN A 322 -21.51 1.34 -4.80
N GLU A 323 -20.96 1.02 -3.62
CA GLU A 323 -20.07 -0.14 -3.43
C GLU A 323 -20.66 -1.47 -3.91
N ASP A 324 -21.97 -1.68 -3.76
CA ASP A 324 -22.65 -2.94 -4.12
C ASP A 324 -22.79 -3.15 -5.65
N GLY A 325 -22.44 -2.15 -6.48
CA GLY A 325 -22.66 -2.18 -7.94
C GLY A 325 -21.43 -1.86 -8.78
N VAL A 326 -20.22 -1.96 -8.22
CA VAL A 326 -18.97 -1.59 -8.91
C VAL A 326 -18.71 -2.44 -10.16
N ASP A 327 -18.95 -3.74 -10.10
CA ASP A 327 -18.66 -4.65 -11.23
C ASP A 327 -19.64 -4.45 -12.39
N GLU A 328 -20.92 -4.20 -12.10
CA GLU A 328 -21.91 -3.78 -13.09
C GLU A 328 -21.54 -2.42 -13.71
N THR A 329 -21.05 -1.50 -12.88
CA THR A 329 -20.62 -0.16 -13.33
C THR A 329 -19.42 -0.25 -14.27
N ARG A 330 -18.42 -1.08 -13.93
CA ARG A 330 -17.27 -1.37 -14.80
C ARG A 330 -17.72 -1.97 -16.13
N ARG A 331 -18.58 -3.00 -16.11
CA ARG A 331 -19.12 -3.62 -17.32
C ARG A 331 -19.90 -2.63 -18.19
N PHE A 332 -20.64 -1.73 -17.56
CA PHE A 332 -21.35 -0.67 -18.27
C PHE A 332 -20.41 0.30 -18.98
N LEU A 333 -19.35 0.77 -18.30
CA LEU A 333 -18.33 1.63 -18.94
C LEU A 333 -17.64 0.94 -20.13
N VAL A 334 -17.31 -0.36 -20.00
CA VAL A 334 -16.79 -1.15 -21.13
C VAL A 334 -17.80 -1.19 -22.28
N SER A 335 -19.09 -1.38 -21.97
CA SER A 335 -20.15 -1.38 -23.00
C SER A 335 -20.35 -0.02 -23.69
N LEU A 336 -19.91 1.08 -23.07
CA LEU A 336 -19.91 2.40 -23.69
C LEU A 336 -18.72 2.61 -24.63
N GLY A 337 -17.68 1.75 -24.56
CA GLY A 337 -16.49 1.80 -25.42
C GLY A 337 -15.19 2.12 -24.69
N LEU A 338 -15.15 2.12 -23.34
CA LEU A 338 -13.91 2.25 -22.58
C LEU A 338 -13.15 0.92 -22.55
N GLU A 339 -11.82 0.98 -22.53
CA GLU A 339 -10.98 -0.19 -22.29
C GLU A 339 -11.00 -0.55 -20.80
N ASN A 340 -10.98 -1.84 -20.48
CA ASN A 340 -11.07 -2.28 -19.08
C ASN A 340 -9.88 -1.81 -18.22
N ASP A 341 -8.70 -1.71 -18.83
CA ASP A 341 -7.46 -1.28 -18.16
C ASP A 341 -7.47 0.22 -17.86
N ASP A 342 -8.29 0.99 -18.57
CA ASP A 342 -8.52 2.42 -18.35
C ASP A 342 -9.60 2.69 -17.28
N ILE A 343 -10.20 1.64 -16.70
CA ILE A 343 -11.19 1.74 -15.62
C ILE A 343 -10.56 1.35 -14.30
N MET A 344 -10.37 2.33 -13.43
CA MET A 344 -9.88 2.14 -12.06
C MET A 344 -11.01 2.31 -11.04
N SER A 345 -10.84 1.69 -9.88
CA SER A 345 -11.77 1.82 -8.76
C SER A 345 -10.97 2.24 -7.53
N ASN A 346 -11.25 3.44 -7.04
CA ASN A 346 -10.59 3.99 -5.86
C ASN A 346 -11.63 4.21 -4.77
N VAL A 347 -11.22 4.01 -3.54
CA VAL A 347 -12.05 4.26 -2.36
C VAL A 347 -12.11 5.74 -2.03
N VAL A 348 -13.23 6.20 -1.49
CA VAL A 348 -13.33 7.55 -0.93
C VAL A 348 -12.25 7.76 0.14
N LEU A 349 -11.49 8.85 0.02
CA LEU A 349 -10.54 9.27 1.04
C LEU A 349 -11.25 10.24 2.02
N PRO A 350 -10.89 10.22 3.32
CA PRO A 350 -11.48 11.07 4.33
C PRO A 350 -10.88 12.48 4.26
N THR A 351 -11.16 13.20 3.17
CA THR A 351 -10.77 14.60 2.97
C THR A 351 -11.96 15.38 2.40
N GLY A 352 -12.07 16.67 2.73
CA GLY A 352 -13.22 17.50 2.38
C GLY A 352 -14.54 16.84 2.78
N ARG A 353 -15.51 16.78 1.85
CA ARG A 353 -16.80 16.13 2.09
C ARG A 353 -16.70 14.61 2.26
N GLY A 354 -15.64 13.98 1.75
CA GLY A 354 -15.36 12.56 1.93
C GLY A 354 -15.06 12.16 3.38
N CYS A 355 -14.83 13.13 4.27
CA CYS A 355 -14.69 12.88 5.71
C CYS A 355 -15.92 12.22 6.33
N HIS A 356 -17.12 12.47 5.79
CA HIS A 356 -18.36 11.99 6.39
C HIS A 356 -18.47 10.46 6.34
N SER A 357 -18.67 9.89 7.52
CA SER A 357 -18.78 8.45 7.80
C SER A 357 -19.75 7.70 6.91
N ASP A 358 -20.95 8.26 6.72
CA ASP A 358 -22.04 7.71 5.91
C ASP A 358 -21.66 7.38 4.46
N TYR A 359 -20.58 7.95 3.96
CA TYR A 359 -20.12 7.73 2.59
C TYR A 359 -18.96 6.75 2.50
N ARG A 360 -18.41 6.27 3.61
CA ARG A 360 -17.31 5.29 3.66
C ARG A 360 -17.83 3.88 3.35
N VAL A 361 -17.06 3.12 2.58
CA VAL A 361 -17.40 1.74 2.18
C VAL A 361 -17.54 0.83 3.41
N LYS A 362 -18.51 -0.11 3.41
CA LYS A 362 -18.67 -1.14 4.46
C LYS A 362 -17.51 -2.10 4.47
N ASN A 363 -17.12 -2.54 3.27
CA ASN A 363 -16.14 -3.60 3.14
C ASN A 363 -14.77 -2.98 2.82
N TYR A 364 -13.94 -2.91 3.86
CA TYR A 364 -12.56 -2.42 3.76
C TYR A 364 -11.67 -3.32 2.88
N ASP A 365 -12.15 -4.50 2.43
CA ASP A 365 -11.43 -5.38 1.51
C ASP A 365 -10.94 -4.66 0.24
N TYR A 366 -11.66 -3.63 -0.24
CA TYR A 366 -11.20 -2.80 -1.37
C TYR A 366 -10.02 -1.87 -1.02
N LEU A 367 -9.93 -1.38 0.23
CA LEU A 367 -8.77 -0.64 0.73
C LEU A 367 -7.55 -1.55 0.89
N LEU A 368 -7.79 -2.81 1.25
CA LEU A 368 -6.79 -3.83 1.57
C LEU A 368 -6.30 -4.59 0.34
N ARG A 369 -7.03 -4.50 -0.78
CA ARG A 369 -6.61 -5.00 -2.10
C ARG A 369 -5.41 -4.28 -2.71
N LYS A 370 -4.78 -3.33 -2.00
CA LYS A 370 -3.33 -3.15 -2.11
C LYS A 370 -2.61 -4.38 -1.55
N ALA A 371 -2.92 -5.54 -2.14
CA ALA A 371 -2.13 -6.73 -1.98
C ALA A 371 -0.75 -6.37 -2.53
N TYR A 372 0.27 -6.53 -1.69
CA TYR A 372 1.65 -6.55 -2.12
C TYR A 372 1.76 -7.58 -3.24
N THR A 373 1.74 -7.13 -4.50
CA THR A 373 2.23 -7.97 -5.58
C THR A 373 3.73 -7.70 -5.66
N PRO A 374 4.56 -8.75 -5.65
CA PRO A 374 6.00 -8.60 -5.87
C PRO A 374 6.33 -7.88 -7.18
N GLU A 375 5.42 -7.92 -8.17
CA GLU A 375 5.55 -7.20 -9.44
C GLU A 375 5.46 -5.67 -9.28
N ASP A 376 4.59 -5.15 -8.40
CA ASP A 376 4.45 -3.71 -8.13
C ASP A 376 5.61 -3.11 -7.34
N CYS A 377 6.39 -3.95 -6.66
CA CYS A 377 7.55 -3.53 -5.84
C CYS A 377 8.69 -2.92 -6.68
N PHE A 378 8.64 -3.10 -8.01
CA PHE A 378 9.70 -2.70 -8.92
C PHE A 378 9.15 -2.13 -10.24
N GLY A 379 8.23 -1.18 -10.12
CA GLY A 379 7.59 -0.49 -11.23
C GLY A 379 8.57 0.08 -12.29
N PRO A 380 8.04 0.56 -13.43
CA PRO A 380 8.83 0.88 -14.62
C PRO A 380 9.95 1.93 -14.42
N GLY A 381 9.90 2.77 -13.37
CA GLY A 381 10.93 3.77 -13.03
C GLY A 381 12.19 3.25 -12.32
N GLY A 382 12.25 1.97 -11.96
CA GLY A 382 13.42 1.41 -11.28
C GLY A 382 13.52 1.78 -9.79
N TRP A 383 14.48 1.16 -9.10
CA TRP A 383 14.51 1.09 -7.64
C TRP A 383 14.76 2.43 -6.93
N SER A 384 15.35 3.42 -7.60
CA SER A 384 15.65 4.76 -7.03
C SER A 384 14.46 5.69 -6.96
N ASP A 385 13.50 5.52 -7.87
CA ASP A 385 12.38 6.46 -8.04
C ASP A 385 11.21 6.14 -7.08
N TYR A 386 11.22 4.93 -6.52
CA TYR A 386 10.19 4.41 -5.60
C TYR A 386 10.59 4.47 -4.11
N LEU A 387 11.74 5.06 -3.78
CA LEU A 387 12.21 5.23 -2.38
C LEU A 387 11.50 6.38 -1.65
N GLY A 388 10.29 6.71 -2.05
CA GLY A 388 9.57 7.87 -1.56
C GLY A 388 8.08 7.61 -1.51
N THR A 389 7.39 8.44 -0.74
CA THR A 389 5.93 8.49 -0.81
C THR A 389 5.46 8.89 -2.21
N CYS A 390 4.17 8.74 -2.48
CA CYS A 390 3.58 9.12 -3.77
C CYS A 390 3.75 10.60 -4.17
N TRP A 391 4.24 11.46 -3.25
CA TRP A 391 4.45 12.89 -3.42
C TRP A 391 5.79 13.31 -4.02
N ARG A 392 6.80 12.43 -4.05
CA ARG A 392 8.12 12.81 -4.57
C ARG A 392 8.02 13.34 -6.00
N GLY A 393 8.48 14.58 -6.20
CA GLY A 393 8.42 15.27 -7.49
C GLY A 393 7.00 15.69 -7.93
N LYS A 394 6.02 15.72 -7.03
CA LYS A 394 4.64 16.08 -7.35
C LYS A 394 4.11 17.16 -6.42
N PHE A 395 3.15 17.94 -6.91
CA PHE A 395 2.46 18.99 -6.17
C PHE A 395 1.19 19.44 -6.91
N ALA A 396 0.32 20.17 -6.21
CA ALA A 396 -0.84 20.80 -6.80
C ALA A 396 -0.87 22.32 -6.51
N ILE A 397 -1.41 23.08 -7.46
CA ILE A 397 -1.67 24.52 -7.33
C ILE A 397 -3.18 24.71 -7.26
N LYS A 398 -3.65 25.24 -6.12
CA LYS A 398 -5.06 25.58 -5.87
C LYS A 398 -5.50 26.79 -6.69
N ALA A 399 -6.82 26.97 -6.83
CA ALA A 399 -7.42 28.09 -7.56
C ALA A 399 -6.98 29.47 -7.07
N ASN A 400 -6.61 29.58 -5.79
CA ASN A 400 -6.15 30.81 -5.14
C ASN A 400 -4.61 31.01 -5.19
N GLY A 401 -3.87 30.08 -5.79
CA GLY A 401 -2.40 30.11 -5.89
C GLY A 401 -1.64 29.39 -4.77
N LYS A 402 -2.32 28.84 -3.76
CA LYS A 402 -1.66 28.01 -2.73
C LYS A 402 -1.14 26.70 -3.31
N LEU A 403 0.09 26.35 -2.95
CA LEU A 403 0.73 25.08 -3.28
C LEU A 403 0.47 24.04 -2.19
N ILE A 404 0.17 22.81 -2.59
CA ILE A 404 -0.05 21.67 -1.69
C ILE A 404 0.66 20.41 -2.24
N PRO A 405 0.99 19.40 -1.41
CA PRO A 405 1.67 18.17 -1.85
C PRO A 405 0.90 17.36 -2.91
N CYS A 406 -0.43 17.32 -2.80
CA CYS A 406 -1.32 16.70 -3.77
C CYS A 406 -2.75 17.21 -3.55
N THR A 407 -3.63 16.99 -4.52
CA THR A 407 -5.05 17.40 -4.44
C THR A 407 -5.78 16.85 -3.21
N MET A 408 -5.34 15.71 -2.66
CA MET A 408 -5.96 15.04 -1.51
C MET A 408 -5.39 15.48 -0.14
N CYS A 409 -4.36 16.34 -0.10
CA CYS A 409 -3.75 16.83 1.14
C CYS A 409 -3.79 18.35 1.13
N ARG A 410 -4.96 18.90 1.43
CA ARG A 410 -5.26 20.33 1.23
C ARG A 410 -4.88 21.19 2.42
N GLU A 411 -4.70 20.55 3.57
CA GLU A 411 -4.40 21.16 4.86
C GLU A 411 -2.91 21.49 5.02
N VAL A 412 -2.06 20.91 4.16
CA VAL A 412 -0.61 21.15 4.14
C VAL A 412 -0.30 22.11 3.00
N GLU A 413 -0.11 23.39 3.33
CA GLU A 413 0.35 24.40 2.38
C GLU A 413 1.87 24.48 2.38
N ILE A 414 2.49 24.40 1.20
CA ILE A 414 3.95 24.45 1.02
C ILE A 414 4.45 25.75 0.39
N GLY A 415 3.55 26.60 -0.10
CA GLY A 415 3.92 27.85 -0.74
C GLY A 415 2.73 28.56 -1.38
N ASP A 416 2.99 29.69 -2.01
CA ASP A 416 1.96 30.53 -2.61
C ASP A 416 2.48 31.24 -3.87
N VAL A 417 2.03 30.77 -5.03
CA VAL A 417 2.40 31.38 -6.31
C VAL A 417 1.62 32.65 -6.60
N SER A 418 0.61 33.03 -5.81
CA SER A 418 -0.11 34.30 -6.01
C SER A 418 0.75 35.52 -5.71
N ILE A 419 1.78 35.37 -4.86
CA ILE A 419 2.66 36.45 -4.40
C ILE A 419 4.15 36.22 -4.70
N GLY A 420 4.52 35.13 -5.38
CA GLY A 420 5.91 34.78 -5.72
C GLY A 420 6.02 33.91 -6.96
N ARG A 421 7.26 33.61 -7.38
CA ARG A 421 7.56 32.66 -8.47
C ARG A 421 7.74 31.24 -7.93
N LEU A 422 7.33 30.26 -8.72
CA LEU A 422 7.45 28.85 -8.37
C LEU A 422 8.92 28.41 -8.19
N SER A 423 9.83 28.91 -9.03
CA SER A 423 11.27 28.62 -8.93
C SER A 423 11.84 29.07 -7.59
N GLU A 424 11.48 30.26 -7.12
CA GLU A 424 11.93 30.82 -5.84
C GLU A 424 11.42 29.97 -4.65
N ILE A 425 10.17 29.50 -4.73
CA ILE A 425 9.59 28.63 -3.70
C ILE A 425 10.32 27.28 -3.66
N ILE A 426 10.66 26.71 -4.82
CA ILE A 426 11.45 25.48 -4.91
C ILE A 426 12.86 25.70 -4.33
N GLU A 427 13.55 26.75 -4.74
CA GLU A 427 14.90 27.10 -4.27
C GLU A 427 14.97 27.38 -2.77
N SER A 428 13.87 27.82 -2.16
CA SER A 428 13.78 28.03 -0.70
C SER A 428 13.85 26.74 0.12
N GLY A 429 13.73 25.57 -0.52
CA GLY A 429 13.67 24.25 0.15
C GLY A 429 12.29 23.92 0.71
N ALA A 430 11.24 24.70 0.40
CA ALA A 430 9.89 24.45 0.90
C ALA A 430 9.36 23.05 0.52
N PHE A 431 9.72 22.58 -0.68
CA PHE A 431 9.34 21.27 -1.19
C PHE A 431 10.12 20.12 -0.54
N ASP A 432 11.33 20.35 -0.02
CA ASP A 432 12.18 19.31 0.55
C ASP A 432 11.49 18.60 1.71
N SER A 433 10.76 19.38 2.53
CA SER A 433 9.97 18.87 3.66
C SER A 433 8.89 17.83 3.27
N ILE A 434 8.50 17.80 1.99
CA ILE A 434 7.48 16.91 1.44
C ILE A 434 8.10 15.84 0.54
N TRP A 435 8.99 16.23 -0.36
CA TRP A 435 9.58 15.33 -1.35
C TRP A 435 10.58 14.36 -0.74
N ASP A 436 11.17 14.68 0.41
CA ASP A 436 12.10 13.79 1.09
C ASP A 436 11.44 12.83 2.09
N ILE A 437 10.11 12.95 2.31
CA ILE A 437 9.35 11.98 3.10
C ILE A 437 9.35 10.62 2.38
N ASP A 438 9.88 9.63 3.07
CA ASP A 438 10.05 8.26 2.63
C ASP A 438 9.86 7.27 3.78
N PHE A 439 10.00 5.98 3.48
CA PHE A 439 9.83 4.97 4.51
C PHE A 439 10.99 4.91 5.51
N ASP A 440 12.20 5.40 5.20
CA ASP A 440 13.31 5.50 6.16
C ASP A 440 13.11 6.63 7.19
N SER A 441 12.37 7.69 6.86
CA SER A 441 12.04 8.79 7.76
C SER A 441 10.71 8.59 8.52
N THR A 442 9.87 7.67 8.07
CA THR A 442 8.61 7.34 8.77
C THR A 442 8.84 6.36 9.92
N ARG A 443 8.20 6.59 11.06
CA ARG A 443 8.49 5.88 12.33
C ARG A 443 8.52 4.35 12.20
N THR A 444 7.36 3.69 12.22
CA THR A 444 7.31 2.21 12.19
C THR A 444 7.87 1.63 10.88
N CYS A 445 7.69 2.33 9.75
CA CYS A 445 8.12 1.78 8.47
C CYS A 445 9.66 1.82 8.30
N SER A 446 10.37 2.73 8.98
CA SER A 446 11.84 2.77 8.96
C SER A 446 12.48 1.50 9.52
N GLU A 447 11.74 0.77 10.36
CA GLU A 447 12.18 -0.53 10.89
C GLU A 447 11.62 -1.71 10.08
N CYS A 448 10.58 -1.52 9.28
CA CYS A 448 9.93 -2.57 8.48
C CYS A 448 10.78 -3.09 7.31
N GLU A 449 11.07 -4.38 7.26
CA GLU A 449 11.88 -5.00 6.21
C GLU A 449 11.31 -4.88 4.79
N LEU A 450 10.01 -4.56 4.67
CA LEU A 450 9.30 -4.35 3.41
C LEU A 450 9.35 -2.90 2.90
N ARG A 451 10.03 -1.99 3.60
CA ARG A 451 10.00 -0.53 3.35
C ARG A 451 10.38 -0.08 1.94
N TYR A 452 11.25 -0.81 1.24
CA TYR A 452 11.66 -0.47 -0.13
C TYR A 452 10.79 -1.14 -1.21
N ALA A 453 9.81 -1.94 -0.80
CA ALA A 453 8.77 -2.53 -1.64
C ALA A 453 7.39 -1.92 -1.34
N CYS A 454 7.31 -1.03 -0.35
CA CYS A 454 6.06 -0.47 0.14
C CYS A 454 5.59 0.71 -0.73
N THR A 455 4.29 0.93 -0.77
CA THR A 455 3.68 2.19 -1.20
C THR A 455 2.56 2.56 -0.25
N ASP A 456 2.37 3.85 0.00
CA ASP A 456 1.28 4.33 0.82
C ASP A 456 0.62 5.58 0.24
N CYS A 457 -0.53 5.95 0.81
CA CYS A 457 -1.14 7.24 0.55
C CYS A 457 -0.83 8.17 1.72
N ARG A 458 0.19 9.02 1.56
CA ARG A 458 0.60 9.96 2.60
C ARG A 458 -0.51 10.94 2.98
N ALA A 459 -1.33 11.36 2.02
CA ALA A 459 -2.52 12.19 2.27
C ALA A 459 -3.54 11.48 3.17
N LEU A 460 -3.83 10.19 2.91
CA LEU A 460 -4.71 9.39 3.75
C LEU A 460 -4.13 9.20 5.16
N THR A 461 -2.84 8.90 5.24
CA THR A 461 -2.14 8.75 6.53
C THR A 461 -2.25 10.04 7.35
N TYR A 462 -2.01 11.19 6.73
CA TYR A 462 -2.14 12.48 7.39
C TYR A 462 -3.58 12.78 7.80
N ALA A 463 -4.55 12.54 6.93
CA ALA A 463 -5.96 12.75 7.24
C ALA A 463 -6.45 11.92 8.44
N LEU A 464 -5.94 10.69 8.59
CA LEU A 464 -6.32 9.79 9.69
C LEU A 464 -5.52 9.99 10.98
N THR A 465 -4.30 10.52 10.91
CA THR A 465 -3.38 10.56 12.07
C THR A 465 -2.96 11.97 12.48
N GLY A 466 -3.11 12.95 11.58
CA GLY A 466 -2.53 14.29 11.71
C GLY A 466 -1.00 14.32 11.62
N ASP A 467 -0.34 13.22 11.25
CA ASP A 467 1.11 13.08 11.29
C ASP A 467 1.66 12.51 9.98
N LEU A 468 2.46 13.32 9.28
CA LEU A 468 3.10 12.96 8.02
C LEU A 468 4.09 11.79 8.16
N TYR A 469 4.64 11.54 9.34
CA TYR A 469 5.67 10.52 9.58
C TYR A 469 5.11 9.26 10.25
N ALA A 470 3.78 9.15 10.37
CA ALA A 470 3.12 7.96 10.87
C ALA A 470 3.15 6.80 9.86
N LYS A 471 2.95 5.58 10.38
CA LYS A 471 2.63 4.40 9.58
C LYS A 471 1.25 4.59 8.97
N ASP A 472 1.06 4.19 7.71
CA ASP A 472 -0.26 4.14 7.09
C ASP A 472 -1.20 3.25 7.93
N PRO A 473 -2.31 3.78 8.48
CA PRO A 473 -3.25 3.00 9.28
C PRO A 473 -3.93 1.86 8.52
N THR A 474 -3.90 1.88 7.18
CA THR A 474 -4.43 0.82 6.33
C THR A 474 -3.44 -0.32 6.08
N CYS A 475 -2.17 -0.15 6.46
CA CYS A 475 -1.15 -1.17 6.31
C CYS A 475 -1.44 -2.37 7.25
N PRO A 476 -1.69 -3.58 6.72
CA PRO A 476 -2.03 -4.75 7.53
C PRO A 476 -0.81 -5.39 8.19
N TYR A 477 0.40 -4.99 7.81
CA TYR A 477 1.64 -5.62 8.25
C TYR A 477 2.20 -4.94 9.49
N ASP A 478 2.47 -5.71 10.55
CA ASP A 478 3.21 -5.23 11.72
C ASP A 478 4.62 -5.86 11.75
N PRO A 479 5.70 -5.05 11.59
CA PRO A 479 7.06 -5.57 11.55
C PRO A 479 7.56 -6.12 12.91
N TYR A 480 6.91 -5.77 14.03
CA TYR A 480 7.28 -6.27 15.36
C TYR A 480 6.64 -7.63 15.68
N THR A 481 5.43 -7.88 15.19
CA THR A 481 4.79 -9.20 15.32
C THR A 481 5.09 -10.10 14.14
N GLY A 482 5.59 -9.56 13.02
CA GLY A 482 5.83 -10.29 11.78
C GLY A 482 4.57 -10.92 11.21
N ASP A 483 3.40 -10.49 11.68
CA ASP A 483 2.13 -10.88 11.14
C ASP A 483 1.79 -9.83 10.09
N ALA A 484 1.66 -10.27 8.83
CA ALA A 484 0.59 -9.68 8.04
C ALA A 484 -0.64 -10.11 8.82
N THR A 485 -1.36 -9.17 9.43
CA THR A 485 -2.68 -9.53 9.98
C THR A 485 -3.35 -10.32 8.88
N GLU A 486 -3.56 -11.62 9.13
CA GLU A 486 -4.37 -12.42 8.25
C GLU A 486 -5.71 -11.70 8.27
N ILE A 487 -5.98 -10.93 7.22
CA ILE A 487 -7.34 -10.62 6.84
C ILE A 487 -7.85 -11.84 6.06
N PHE A 488 -7.60 -13.03 6.63
CA PHE A 488 -8.56 -14.10 6.54
C PHE A 488 -9.55 -13.83 7.65
N PHE A 489 -10.77 -13.54 7.23
CA PHE A 489 -11.97 -13.79 8.01
C PHE A 489 -11.81 -15.10 8.78
N SER A 490 -11.37 -15.03 10.04
CA SER A 490 -12.08 -15.79 11.04
C SER A 490 -13.34 -14.97 11.30
N ASN A 491 -14.48 -15.61 11.19
CA ASN A 491 -15.66 -15.17 11.90
C ASN A 491 -15.27 -15.01 13.37
N THR A 492 -14.75 -13.86 13.79
CA THR A 492 -14.84 -13.43 15.17
C THR A 492 -16.26 -12.95 15.37
N THR A 493 -17.14 -13.95 15.46
CA THR A 493 -18.29 -13.91 16.36
C THR A 493 -17.90 -13.18 17.63
N GLY A 494 -18.59 -12.10 17.99
CA GLY A 494 -18.67 -11.74 19.41
C GLY A 494 -19.07 -10.32 19.77
N PHE A 495 -18.73 -9.30 18.99
CA PHE A 495 -18.95 -7.92 19.45
C PHE A 495 -19.98 -7.19 18.58
N PRO A 496 -21.09 -6.69 19.16
CA PRO A 496 -21.98 -5.77 18.46
C PRO A 496 -21.19 -4.50 18.05
N PRO A 497 -21.63 -3.77 17.01
CA PRO A 497 -21.01 -2.48 16.69
C PRO A 497 -21.10 -1.53 17.89
N LEU A 498 -20.02 -0.79 18.18
CA LEU A 498 -20.03 0.24 19.22
C LEU A 498 -20.97 1.38 18.81
N SER A 499 -21.89 1.72 19.69
CA SER A 499 -22.66 2.97 19.65
C SER A 499 -22.01 4.02 20.55
N LEU A 500 -22.37 5.29 20.39
CA LEU A 500 -21.93 6.38 21.28
C LEU A 500 -22.24 6.14 22.77
N ASP A 501 -23.32 5.39 23.06
CA ASP A 501 -23.72 4.98 24.41
C ASP A 501 -22.84 3.85 24.99
N SER A 502 -22.00 3.22 24.17
CA SER A 502 -21.17 2.10 24.61
C SER A 502 -20.16 2.53 25.65
N ARG A 503 -19.95 1.67 26.66
CA ARG A 503 -19.06 1.92 27.80
C ARG A 503 -17.94 0.87 27.83
N PRO A 504 -16.93 1.00 26.96
CA PRO A 504 -15.79 0.09 26.94
C PRO A 504 -14.94 0.21 28.21
N LYS A 505 -14.41 -0.92 28.67
CA LYS A 505 -13.53 -1.02 29.83
C LYS A 505 -12.24 -1.77 29.47
N ARG A 506 -11.10 -1.33 30.01
CA ARG A 506 -9.83 -2.06 29.94
C ARG A 506 -9.95 -3.43 30.59
N ARG A 507 -9.45 -4.46 29.89
CA ARG A 507 -9.37 -5.82 30.40
C ARG A 507 -8.45 -5.89 31.61
N GLU A 508 -8.86 -6.65 32.61
CA GLU A 508 -8.09 -6.79 33.84
C GLU A 508 -6.74 -7.51 33.63
N GLY A 509 -5.73 -7.11 34.40
CA GLY A 509 -4.41 -7.74 34.39
C GLY A 509 -3.44 -7.20 33.35
N LEU A 510 -3.76 -6.06 32.73
CA LEU A 510 -2.82 -5.28 31.95
C LEU A 510 -2.07 -4.30 32.87
N SER A 511 -0.82 -4.03 32.53
CA SER A 511 0.03 -3.00 33.12
C SER A 511 0.29 -1.93 32.07
N GLN A 512 0.50 -0.68 32.52
CA GLN A 512 0.71 0.44 31.61
C GLN A 512 1.83 1.35 32.10
N ALA A 513 2.59 1.92 31.16
CA ALA A 513 3.63 2.90 31.46
C ALA A 513 3.78 3.91 30.32
N TRP A 514 3.82 5.20 30.66
CA TRP A 514 4.14 6.25 29.70
C TRP A 514 5.65 6.31 29.46
N ILE A 515 6.08 6.23 28.21
CA ILE A 515 7.46 6.43 27.78
C ILE A 515 7.47 7.58 26.77
N GLY A 516 7.90 8.76 27.22
CA GLY A 516 7.79 9.98 26.43
C GLY A 516 6.32 10.37 26.21
N LYS A 517 5.88 10.42 24.96
CA LYS A 517 4.49 10.73 24.58
C LYS A 517 3.63 9.50 24.28
N ASP A 518 4.20 8.30 24.38
CA ASP A 518 3.51 7.06 24.05
C ASP A 518 3.19 6.27 25.31
N LEU A 519 2.02 5.62 25.32
CA LEU A 519 1.61 4.69 26.36
C LEU A 519 1.93 3.26 25.94
N ILE A 520 2.70 2.57 26.77
CA ILE A 520 3.02 1.15 26.59
C ILE A 520 2.05 0.32 27.43
N VAL A 521 1.38 -0.65 26.80
CA VAL A 521 0.49 -1.61 27.46
C VAL A 521 1.15 -2.99 27.43
N SER A 522 1.28 -3.61 28.60
CA SER A 522 1.96 -4.90 28.80
C SER A 522 1.14 -5.85 29.65
N ASP A 523 1.34 -7.17 29.53
CA ASP A 523 0.69 -8.14 30.42
C ASP A 523 1.40 -8.22 31.80
N LYS A 524 0.83 -9.01 32.74
CA LYS A 524 1.43 -9.27 34.07
C LYS A 524 2.85 -9.87 34.02
N ARG A 525 3.30 -10.41 32.89
CA ARG A 525 4.63 -10.99 32.69
C ARG A 525 5.62 -9.98 32.09
N GLY A 526 5.18 -8.75 31.82
CA GLY A 526 6.01 -7.67 31.28
C GLY A 526 6.20 -7.73 29.76
N ASN A 527 5.48 -8.62 29.05
CA ASN A 527 5.53 -8.61 27.59
C ASN A 527 4.76 -7.39 27.09
N VAL A 528 5.39 -6.60 26.23
CA VAL A 528 4.74 -5.46 25.58
C VAL A 528 3.75 -5.99 24.55
N HIS A 529 2.48 -5.65 24.72
CA HIS A 529 1.45 -6.00 23.75
C HIS A 529 1.32 -4.89 22.72
N HIS A 530 1.23 -3.62 23.15
CA HIS A 530 1.01 -2.50 22.24
C HIS A 530 1.64 -1.18 22.72
N ARG A 531 2.00 -0.32 21.75
CA ARG A 531 2.41 1.08 21.96
C ARG A 531 1.34 1.99 21.38
N LEU A 532 0.69 2.76 22.22
CA LEU A 532 -0.36 3.72 21.86
C LEU A 532 0.24 5.13 21.83
N ASN A 533 -0.07 5.90 20.79
CA ASN A 533 0.34 7.30 20.72
C ASN A 533 -0.39 8.14 21.80
N SER A 534 -0.03 9.41 21.96
CA SER A 534 -0.62 10.27 23.00
C SER A 534 -2.14 10.40 22.94
N VAL A 535 -2.74 10.30 21.76
CA VAL A 535 -4.21 10.38 21.57
C VAL A 535 -4.86 9.06 22.00
N ALA A 536 -4.38 7.94 21.47
CA ALA A 536 -4.87 6.62 21.84
C ALA A 536 -4.61 6.28 23.32
N GLY A 537 -3.49 6.75 23.88
CA GLY A 537 -3.20 6.66 25.32
C GLY A 537 -4.13 7.53 26.17
N GLY A 538 -4.50 8.72 25.68
CA GLY A 538 -5.51 9.55 26.33
C GLY A 538 -6.90 8.92 26.31
N ILE A 539 -7.30 8.32 25.18
CA ILE A 539 -8.54 7.54 25.07
C ILE A 539 -8.48 6.35 26.02
N TRP A 540 -7.38 5.60 26.01
CA TRP A 540 -7.14 4.43 26.86
C TRP A 540 -7.33 4.72 28.35
N ASP A 541 -6.85 5.87 28.83
CA ASP A 541 -6.99 6.26 30.23
C ASP A 541 -8.46 6.44 30.67
N LEU A 542 -9.34 6.77 29.71
CA LEU A 542 -10.78 6.96 29.91
C LEU A 542 -11.63 5.69 29.67
N LEU A 543 -11.01 4.57 29.27
CA LEU A 543 -11.70 3.27 29.10
C LEU A 543 -11.82 2.54 30.45
N ASP A 544 -12.63 3.09 31.34
CA ASP A 544 -12.87 2.57 32.69
C ASP A 544 -14.19 1.81 32.84
N GLY A 545 -15.07 1.88 31.83
CA GLY A 545 -16.44 1.35 31.87
C GLY A 545 -17.47 2.32 32.48
N ASP A 546 -17.02 3.44 33.04
CA ASP A 546 -17.88 4.49 33.61
C ASP A 546 -18.13 5.63 32.63
N HIS A 547 -17.29 5.81 31.61
CA HIS A 547 -17.50 6.79 30.55
C HIS A 547 -18.12 6.16 29.29
N SER A 548 -19.14 6.81 28.71
CA SER A 548 -19.62 6.47 27.37
C SER A 548 -18.64 6.99 26.31
N LEU A 549 -18.67 6.42 25.10
CA LEU A 549 -17.86 6.93 23.99
C LEU A 549 -18.15 8.40 23.69
N GLU A 550 -19.39 8.85 23.82
CA GLU A 550 -19.77 10.27 23.73
C GLU A 550 -19.07 11.13 24.81
N THR A 551 -18.98 10.62 26.04
CA THR A 551 -18.30 11.35 27.12
C THR A 551 -16.78 11.40 26.88
N ILE A 552 -16.21 10.30 26.40
CA ILE A 552 -14.78 10.21 26.04
C ILE A 552 -14.47 11.18 24.90
N GLU A 553 -15.35 11.28 23.91
CA GLU A 553 -15.28 12.26 22.83
C GLU A 553 -15.24 13.70 23.34
N ASP A 554 -16.16 14.06 24.23
CA ASP A 554 -16.22 15.39 24.81
C ASP A 554 -14.96 15.75 25.62
N LEU A 555 -14.36 14.79 26.30
CA LEU A 555 -13.16 14.99 27.11
C LEU A 555 -11.90 15.10 26.25
N ILE A 556 -11.76 14.25 25.24
CA ILE A 556 -10.61 14.27 24.33
C ILE A 556 -10.71 15.46 23.36
N GLY A 557 -11.91 15.81 22.89
CA GLY A 557 -12.16 16.96 22.01
C GLY A 557 -11.75 18.27 22.68
N ARG A 558 -12.14 18.47 23.95
CA ARG A 558 -11.70 19.62 24.75
C ARG A 558 -10.18 19.69 24.95
N ARG A 559 -9.51 18.54 25.03
CA ARG A 559 -8.04 18.46 25.18
C ARG A 559 -7.29 18.76 23.88
N LEU A 560 -7.89 18.49 22.73
CA LEU A 560 -7.26 18.61 21.41
C LEU A 560 -7.66 19.88 20.65
N GLU A 561 -8.53 20.73 21.19
CA GLU A 561 -9.10 21.93 20.52
C GLU A 561 -9.74 21.61 19.15
N ARG A 562 -10.21 20.37 18.96
CA ARG A 562 -10.86 19.89 17.72
C ARG A 562 -12.38 19.87 17.90
N GLY A 563 -13.12 20.23 16.86
CA GLY A 563 -14.60 20.21 16.88
C GLY A 563 -15.18 18.81 17.04
N HIS A 564 -16.36 18.70 17.69
CA HIS A 564 -16.97 17.43 18.11
C HIS A 564 -17.05 16.37 16.98
N HIS A 565 -17.56 16.70 15.79
CA HIS A 565 -17.83 15.71 14.73
C HIS A 565 -16.61 15.00 14.12
N PHE A 566 -15.38 15.45 14.40
CA PHE A 566 -14.16 14.78 13.91
C PHE A 566 -13.67 13.67 14.85
N LEU A 567 -14.05 13.68 16.14
CA LEU A 567 -13.50 12.72 17.11
C LEU A 567 -14.31 11.44 17.29
N GLU A 568 -15.62 11.49 17.08
CA GLU A 568 -16.54 10.35 17.30
C GLU A 568 -16.01 9.06 16.68
N GLN A 569 -15.73 9.10 15.37
CA GLN A 569 -15.29 7.93 14.60
C GLN A 569 -13.89 7.47 14.97
N ASP A 570 -13.00 8.39 15.30
CA ASP A 570 -11.60 8.09 15.62
C ASP A 570 -11.53 7.41 16.99
N ILE A 571 -12.36 7.83 17.94
CA ILE A 571 -12.49 7.19 19.24
C ILE A 571 -13.12 5.81 19.10
N ILE A 572 -14.23 5.68 18.37
CA ILE A 572 -14.85 4.38 18.10
C ILE A 572 -13.83 3.43 17.47
N ARG A 573 -13.07 3.87 16.46
CA ARG A 573 -12.06 3.03 15.80
C ARG A 573 -10.91 2.63 16.71
N VAL A 574 -10.39 3.56 17.51
CA VAL A 574 -9.33 3.25 18.49
C VAL A 574 -9.86 2.21 19.47
N VAL A 575 -11.08 2.37 19.98
CA VAL A 575 -11.68 1.41 20.92
C VAL A 575 -11.94 0.06 20.25
N GLU A 576 -12.54 0.01 19.05
CA GLU A 576 -12.73 -1.23 18.30
C GLU A 576 -11.41 -1.95 18.04
N GLN A 577 -10.36 -1.21 17.70
CA GLN A 577 -9.03 -1.76 17.51
C GLN A 577 -8.50 -2.35 18.83
N LEU A 578 -8.61 -1.63 19.95
CA LEU A 578 -8.20 -2.14 21.27
C LEU A 578 -9.02 -3.37 21.71
N MET A 579 -10.30 -3.43 21.34
CA MET A 579 -11.16 -4.60 21.58
C MET A 579 -10.75 -5.81 20.75
N ARG A 580 -10.43 -5.60 19.46
CA ARG A 580 -9.91 -6.66 18.57
C ARG A 580 -8.56 -7.19 19.05
N LEU A 581 -7.74 -6.34 19.65
CA LEU A 581 -6.49 -6.71 20.30
C LEU A 581 -6.70 -7.43 21.65
N GLY A 582 -7.96 -7.59 22.09
CA GLY A 582 -8.30 -8.27 23.34
C GLY A 582 -7.87 -7.50 24.60
N LEU A 583 -7.66 -6.19 24.46
CA LEU A 583 -7.23 -5.29 25.54
C LEU A 583 -8.39 -4.57 26.23
N VAL A 584 -9.51 -4.46 25.53
CA VAL A 584 -10.70 -3.72 25.96
C VAL A 584 -11.91 -4.63 25.76
N GLU A 585 -12.87 -4.56 26.66
CA GLU A 585 -14.11 -5.34 26.66
C GLU A 585 -15.31 -4.41 26.96
N TYR A 586 -16.53 -4.90 26.74
CA TYR A 586 -17.72 -4.15 27.18
C TYR A 586 -17.79 -4.15 28.70
N ALA A 587 -18.12 -3.01 29.32
CA ALA A 587 -18.65 -3.04 30.67
C ALA A 587 -19.98 -3.81 30.66
N SER A 588 -20.11 -4.79 31.56
CA SER A 588 -21.30 -5.64 31.72
C SER A 588 -22.49 -4.88 32.25
#